data_AF-A0A948C9M8-F1
#
_entry.id   AF-A0A948C9M8-F1
#
_cell.length_a   1.000
_cell.length_b   1.000
_cell.length_c   1.000
_cell.angle_alpha   90.00
_cell.angle_beta   90.00
_cell.angle_gamma   90.00
#
_symmetry.space_group_name_H-M   'P 1'
#
loop_
_entity.id
_entity.type
_entity.pdbx_description
1 polymer ?
#
loop_
_entity_poly.entity_id
_entity_poly.type
_entity_poly.pdbx_seq_one_letter_code
_entity_poly.pdbx_strand_id
1 'polypeptide(L)'
;MNDKFKLIDKNTLSVLDIGCAPGSWLQYTSTKVKNPNAKIIGFDIKKMEITIPRVYTYQQDITDHEAVRKILENHKITKLDFIQSDMAPNTI
;
A
#
# COMPACT_ATOMS: atom_id res chain seq x y z
N MET A 1 -6.33 2.47 14.88
CA MET A 1 -6.32 3.55 13.88
C MET A 1 -7.67 3.67 13.17
N ASN A 2 -8.04 2.73 12.29
CA ASN A 2 -9.24 2.88 11.48
C ASN A 2 -10.54 2.93 12.31
N ASP A 3 -10.60 2.19 13.42
CA ASP A 3 -11.81 2.15 14.27
C ASP A 3 -12.11 3.49 14.95
N LYS A 4 -11.11 4.37 15.10
CA LYS A 4 -11.24 5.71 15.68
C LYS A 4 -11.52 6.78 14.62
N PHE A 5 -10.85 6.71 13.47
CA PHE A 5 -10.84 7.80 12.48
C PHE A 5 -11.63 7.49 11.19
N LYS A 6 -12.07 6.24 10.99
CA LYS A 6 -12.86 5.78 9.83
C LYS A 6 -12.26 6.20 8.48
N LEU A 7 -10.95 6.05 8.34
CA LEU A 7 -10.16 6.48 7.17
C LEU A 7 -10.38 5.57 5.95
N ILE A 8 -10.62 4.28 6.19
CA ILE A 8 -10.89 3.27 5.18
C ILE A 8 -12.35 2.86 5.29
N ASP A 9 -13.08 2.95 4.19
CA ASP A 9 -14.49 2.63 4.08
C ASP A 9 -14.81 1.75 2.86
N LYS A 10 -16.09 1.62 2.51
CA LYS A 10 -16.55 0.84 1.36
C LYS A 10 -16.22 1.47 -0.01
N ASN A 11 -15.93 2.76 -0.03
CA ASN A 11 -15.65 3.53 -1.24
C ASN A 11 -14.14 3.61 -1.52
N THR A 12 -13.29 3.21 -0.57
CA THR A 12 -11.84 3.10 -0.80
C THR A 12 -11.55 2.10 -1.94
N LEU A 13 -10.97 2.59 -3.03
CA LEU A 13 -10.60 1.83 -4.23
C LEU A 13 -9.09 1.68 -4.39
N SER A 14 -8.30 2.56 -3.78
CA SER A 14 -6.85 2.59 -3.97
C SER A 14 -6.12 2.95 -2.69
N VAL A 15 -5.23 2.06 -2.26
CA VAL A 15 -4.41 2.25 -1.05
C VAL A 15 -2.95 2.09 -1.41
N LEU A 16 -2.11 2.99 -0.88
CA LEU A 16 -0.66 2.88 -0.95
C LEU A 16 -0.05 2.71 0.44
N ASP A 17 0.86 1.75 0.58
CA ASP A 17 1.64 1.46 1.77
C ASP A 17 3.13 1.63 1.46
N ILE A 18 3.81 2.53 2.17
CA ILE A 18 5.21 2.89 1.93
C ILE A 18 6.07 2.37 3.09
N GLY A 19 7.17 1.67 2.77
CA GLY A 19 7.96 0.96 3.77
C GLY A 19 7.22 -0.26 4.29
N CYS A 20 6.56 -0.99 3.39
CA CYS A 20 5.58 -2.00 3.77
C CYS A 20 6.17 -3.31 4.29
N ALA A 21 7.49 -3.56 4.18
CA ALA A 21 8.10 -4.78 4.71
C ALA A 21 8.13 -4.76 6.25
N PRO A 22 7.76 -5.86 6.95
CA PRO A 22 7.57 -7.22 6.43
C PRO A 22 6.15 -7.55 5.93
N GLY A 23 5.19 -6.62 5.99
CA GLY A 23 3.85 -6.78 5.40
C GLY A 23 2.68 -6.74 6.38
N SER A 24 2.91 -6.49 7.67
CA SER A 24 1.84 -6.48 8.68
C SER A 24 0.77 -5.41 8.41
N TRP A 25 1.18 -4.23 7.91
CA TRP A 25 0.24 -3.17 7.51
C TRP A 25 -0.58 -3.54 6.28
N LEU A 26 0.02 -4.21 5.29
CA LEU A 26 -0.70 -4.74 4.13
C LEU A 26 -1.74 -5.79 4.53
N GLN A 27 -1.37 -6.71 5.44
CA GLN A 27 -2.30 -7.69 6.01
C GLN A 27 -3.48 -6.98 6.69
N TYR A 28 -3.21 -6.09 7.64
CA TYR A 28 -4.25 -5.32 8.33
C TYR A 28 -5.16 -4.58 7.35
N THR A 29 -4.58 -3.84 6.41
CA THR A 29 -5.28 -3.03 5.42
C THR A 29 -6.18 -3.88 4.53
N SER A 30 -5.70 -5.04 4.06
CA SER A 30 -6.50 -5.97 3.24
C SER A 30 -7.74 -6.50 3.96
N THR A 31 -7.69 -6.63 5.30
CA THR A 31 -8.88 -7.00 6.10
C THR A 31 -9.87 -5.86 6.25
N LYS A 32 -9.41 -4.62 6.21
CA LYS A 32 -10.24 -3.41 6.40
C LYS A 32 -10.85 -2.92 5.09
N VAL A 33 -10.14 -3.01 3.98
CA VAL A 33 -10.66 -2.66 2.64
C VAL A 33 -11.65 -3.72 2.17
N LYS A 34 -12.94 -3.38 2.20
CA LYS A 34 -14.03 -4.31 1.86
C LYS A 34 -14.39 -4.32 0.38
N ASN A 35 -14.00 -3.29 -0.38
CA ASN A 35 -14.35 -3.19 -1.80
C ASN A 35 -13.57 -4.25 -2.63
N PRO A 36 -14.25 -5.16 -3.35
CA PRO A 36 -13.59 -6.23 -4.11
C PRO A 36 -12.74 -5.72 -5.28
N ASN A 37 -13.03 -4.53 -5.80
CA ASN A 37 -12.28 -3.93 -6.90
C ASN A 37 -11.14 -3.03 -6.43
N ALA A 38 -10.97 -2.87 -5.12
CA ALA A 38 -9.89 -2.06 -4.59
C ALA A 38 -8.52 -2.68 -4.89
N LYS A 39 -7.50 -1.84 -4.97
CA LYS A 39 -6.10 -2.21 -5.13
C LYS A 39 -5.29 -1.68 -3.96
N ILE A 40 -4.46 -2.54 -3.39
CA ILE A 40 -3.54 -2.18 -2.31
C ILE A 40 -2.14 -2.39 -2.84
N ILE A 41 -1.38 -1.31 -2.95
CA ILE A 41 -0.01 -1.31 -3.48
C ILE A 41 0.96 -1.10 -2.32
N GLY A 42 1.98 -1.94 -2.21
CA GLY A 42 3.07 -1.80 -1.26
C GLY A 42 4.39 -1.52 -1.96
N PHE A 43 5.12 -0.49 -1.49
CA PHE A 43 6.49 -0.21 -1.91
C PHE A 43 7.44 -0.35 -0.73
N ASP A 44 8.54 -1.09 -0.93
CA ASP A 44 9.64 -1.16 0.02
C ASP A 44 10.96 -1.37 -0.73
N ILE A 45 12.07 -0.89 -0.17
CA ILE A 45 13.42 -1.17 -0.69
C ILE A 45 13.84 -2.63 -0.45
N LYS A 46 13.25 -3.26 0.58
CA LYS A 46 13.46 -4.66 0.93
C LYS A 46 12.53 -5.54 0.10
N LYS A 47 13.07 -6.65 -0.38
CA LYS A 47 12.24 -7.67 -1.02
C LYS A 47 11.28 -8.27 0.01
N MET A 48 10.02 -8.39 -0.37
CA MET A 48 9.03 -9.12 0.39
C MET A 48 8.15 -9.93 -0.54
N GLU A 49 7.66 -11.07 -0.04
CA GLU A 49 6.76 -11.95 -0.77
C GLU A 49 5.54 -12.21 0.10
N ILE A 50 4.40 -11.67 -0.33
CA ILE A 50 3.12 -11.88 0.32
C ILE A 50 2.06 -12.09 -0.75
N THR A 51 1.23 -13.12 -0.57
CA THR A 51 0.15 -13.45 -1.51
C THR A 51 -1.18 -13.22 -0.84
N ILE A 52 -1.77 -12.04 -1.09
CA ILE A 52 -3.10 -11.68 -0.60
C ILE A 52 -3.92 -11.15 -1.79
N PRO A 53 -5.19 -11.55 -1.96
CA PRO A 53 -6.03 -11.01 -3.01
C PRO A 53 -6.07 -9.48 -2.96
N ARG A 54 -5.87 -8.85 -4.14
CA ARG A 54 -5.88 -7.40 -4.35
C ARG A 54 -4.66 -6.64 -3.80
N VAL A 55 -3.71 -7.33 -3.18
CA VAL A 55 -2.46 -6.74 -2.70
C VAL A 55 -1.35 -7.01 -3.72
N TYR A 56 -0.61 -5.97 -4.06
CA TYR A 56 0.53 -6.03 -4.97
C TYR A 56 1.73 -5.37 -4.31
N THR A 57 2.84 -6.08 -4.19
CA THR A 57 4.07 -5.57 -3.57
C THR A 57 5.17 -5.42 -4.59
N TYR A 58 5.93 -4.34 -4.47
CA TYR A 58 7.05 -4.01 -5.35
C TYR A 58 8.27 -3.67 -4.50
N GLN A 59 9.39 -4.31 -4.82
CA GLN A 59 10.67 -3.88 -4.31
C GLN A 59 11.10 -2.64 -5.10
N GLN A 60 10.84 -1.45 -4.55
CA GLN A 60 11.02 -0.19 -5.24
C GLN A 60 11.31 0.93 -4.24
N ASP A 61 12.28 1.77 -4.57
CA ASP A 61 12.51 3.02 -3.85
C ASP A 61 11.40 4.02 -4.18
N ILE A 62 10.74 4.55 -3.16
CA ILE A 62 9.64 5.52 -3.31
C ILE A 62 10.12 6.86 -3.87
N THR A 63 11.41 7.17 -3.74
CA THR A 63 12.02 8.40 -4.28
C THR A 63 12.27 8.33 -5.78
N ASP A 64 12.18 7.14 -6.39
CA ASP A 64 12.15 6.97 -7.84
C ASP A 64 10.74 7.24 -8.37
N HIS A 65 10.43 8.53 -8.54
CA HIS A 65 9.10 8.98 -8.90
C HIS A 65 8.64 8.46 -10.27
N GLU A 66 9.56 8.24 -11.21
CA GLU A 66 9.24 7.73 -12.56
C GLU A 66 8.81 6.26 -12.49
N ALA A 67 9.56 5.43 -11.76
CA ALA A 67 9.21 4.03 -11.57
C ALA A 67 7.90 3.89 -10.79
N VAL A 68 7.74 4.64 -9.70
CA VAL A 68 6.51 4.64 -8.89
C VAL A 68 5.31 5.01 -9.74
N ARG A 69 5.40 6.09 -10.53
CA ARG A 69 4.30 6.53 -11.40
C ARG A 69 3.92 5.47 -12.42
N LYS A 70 4.91 4.89 -13.11
CA LYS A 70 4.69 3.83 -14.10
C LYS A 70 3.99 2.62 -13.48
N ILE A 71 4.35 2.23 -12.25
CA ILE A 71 3.71 1.11 -11.55
C ILE A 71 2.25 1.45 -11.21
N LEU A 72 1.97 2.65 -10.70
CA LEU A 72 0.60 3.09 -10.39
C LEU A 72 -0.27 3.16 -11.66
N GLU A 73 0.28 3.67 -12.76
CA GLU A 73 -0.38 3.73 -14.08
C GLU A 73 -0.70 2.34 -14.64
N ASN A 74 0.22 1.37 -14.49
CA ASN A 74 -0.04 -0.02 -14.86
C ASN A 74 -1.23 -0.62 -14.08
N HIS A 75 -1.46 -0.13 -12.86
CA HIS A 75 -2.64 -0.45 -12.06
C HIS A 75 -3.84 0.43 -12.36
N LYS A 76 -3.77 1.34 -13.33
CA LYS A 76 -4.82 2.32 -13.65
C LYS A 76 -5.19 3.19 -12.43
N ILE A 77 -4.22 3.46 -11.57
CA ILE A 77 -4.38 4.32 -10.39
C ILE A 77 -3.88 5.71 -10.76
N THR A 78 -4.79 6.65 -10.97
CA THR A 78 -4.48 8.06 -11.23
C THR A 78 -4.64 8.94 -10.00
N LYS A 79 -5.32 8.44 -8.96
CA LYS A 79 -5.50 9.06 -7.66
C LYS A 79 -5.52 7.97 -6.59
N LEU A 80 -4.94 8.27 -5.44
CA LEU A 80 -4.98 7.41 -4.25
C LEU A 80 -6.06 7.90 -3.28
N ASP A 81 -6.83 6.97 -2.72
CA ASP A 81 -7.83 7.29 -1.69
C ASP A 81 -7.20 7.33 -0.29
N PHE A 82 -6.19 6.48 -0.07
CA PHE A 82 -5.49 6.40 1.21
C PHE A 82 -4.01 6.09 1.02
N ILE A 83 -3.16 6.76 1.79
CA ILE A 83 -1.72 6.53 1.84
C ILE A 83 -1.35 6.32 3.30
N GLN A 84 -0.57 5.28 3.59
CA GLN A 84 0.05 5.05 4.88
C GLN A 84 1.55 4.79 4.71
N SER A 85 2.29 5.08 5.77
CA SER A 85 3.72 4.80 5.86
C SER A 85 4.06 4.48 7.30
N ASP A 86 4.83 3.42 7.50
CA ASP A 86 5.44 3.07 8.78
C ASP A 86 6.97 3.10 8.69
N MET A 87 7.51 3.90 7.75
CA MET A 87 8.94 4.10 7.63
C MET A 87 9.49 4.78 8.88
N ALA A 88 10.26 4.04 9.66
CA ALA A 88 11.09 4.56 10.74
C ALA A 88 12.57 4.34 10.41
N PRO A 89 13.47 5.28 10.76
CA PRO A 89 14.90 5.07 10.61
C PRO A 89 15.38 3.93 11.50
N ASN A 90 16.41 3.20 11.08
CA ASN A 90 17.06 2.22 11.93
C ASN A 90 17.61 2.93 13.18
N THR A 91 17.12 2.54 14.36
CA THR A 91 17.70 2.97 15.63
C THR A 91 18.97 2.16 15.86
N ILE A 92 20.11 2.80 15.64
CA ILE A 92 21.45 2.35 16.04
C ILE A 92 21.58 2.27 17.56
#